data_AF-A0A7G9G5K7-F1
#
_entry.id   AF-A0A7G9G5K7-F1
#
_cell.length_a   1.000
_cell.length_b   1.000
_cell.length_c   1.000
_cell.angle_alpha   90.00
_cell.angle_beta   90.00
_cell.angle_gamma   90.00
#
_symmetry.space_group_name_H-M   'P 1'
#
loop_
_entity.id
_entity.type
_entity.pdbx_description
1 polymer ?
#
loop_
_entity_poly.entity_id
_entity_poly.type
_entity_poly.pdbx_seq_one_letter_code
_entity_poly.pdbx_strand_id
1 'polypeptide(L)'
;MSYITALIDNGITHTVILIFALLFAVQEILKLADWTAGRFGIETKWSLKEKSQAQMLTEHDKMLTGISSGLQKTNEEINCLTSRMKELRELIEKNDHENRLFHLEIQRKNDANKRAELKDRIGQSYRYYHTLKEWNRMEKEAFYDLVKDYELHGGENSFVHEKCVPESYTWELTD
;
A
#
# COMPACT_ATOMS: atom_id res chain seq x y z
N MET A 1 -9.77 104.24 10.93
CA MET A 1 -9.87 102.78 11.19
C MET A 1 -10.53 101.99 10.05
N SER A 2 -11.46 102.54 9.25
CA SER A 2 -12.17 101.78 8.19
C SER A 2 -11.36 101.40 6.95
N TYR A 3 -10.27 102.11 6.62
CA TYR A 3 -9.52 101.89 5.37
C TYR A 3 -8.46 100.79 5.49
N ILE A 4 -7.92 100.60 6.70
CA ILE A 4 -6.86 99.61 6.98
C ILE A 4 -7.46 98.19 6.99
N THR A 5 -8.68 98.02 7.51
CA THR A 5 -9.39 96.73 7.50
C THR A 5 -9.75 96.26 6.09
N ALA A 6 -10.13 97.18 5.19
CA ALA A 6 -10.46 96.85 3.81
C ALA A 6 -9.24 96.42 2.97
N LEU A 7 -8.06 96.99 3.24
CA LEU A 7 -6.82 96.61 2.54
C LEU A 7 -6.33 95.21 2.94
N ILE A 8 -6.51 94.83 4.21
CA ILE A 8 -6.09 93.52 4.73
C ILE A 8 -6.99 92.40 4.19
N ASP A 9 -8.31 92.61 4.18
CA ASP A 9 -9.29 91.61 3.74
C ASP A 9 -9.15 91.28 2.24
N ASN A 10 -8.94 92.31 1.41
CA ASN A 10 -8.73 92.13 -0.03
C ASN A 10 -7.36 91.48 -0.33
N GLY A 11 -6.32 91.83 0.44
CA GLY A 11 -4.99 91.21 0.32
C GLY A 11 -4.98 89.72 0.65
N ILE A 12 -5.68 89.30 1.70
CA ILE A 12 -5.79 87.88 2.09
C ILE A 12 -6.58 87.09 1.04
N THR A 13 -7.63 87.67 0.48
CA THR A 13 -8.44 87.00 -0.56
C THR A 13 -7.60 86.71 -1.81
N HIS A 14 -6.78 87.68 -2.25
CA HIS A 14 -5.91 87.50 -3.41
C HIS A 14 -4.81 86.44 -3.18
N THR A 15 -4.24 86.33 -1.98
CA THR A 15 -3.21 85.32 -1.70
C THR A 15 -3.78 83.91 -1.69
N VAL A 16 -4.98 83.71 -1.13
CA VAL A 16 -5.66 82.41 -1.14
C VAL A 16 -5.99 81.97 -2.57
N ILE A 17 -6.49 82.87 -3.42
CA ILE A 17 -6.78 82.57 -4.83
C ILE A 17 -5.51 82.17 -5.58
N LEU A 18 -4.38 82.86 -5.34
CA LEU A 18 -3.10 82.51 -5.94
C LEU A 18 -2.61 81.12 -5.53
N ILE A 19 -2.74 80.74 -4.26
CA ILE A 19 -2.37 79.40 -3.77
C ILE A 19 -3.25 78.34 -4.44
N PHE A 20 -4.56 78.56 -4.53
CA PHE A 20 -5.47 77.64 -5.21
C PHE A 20 -5.17 77.51 -6.70
N ALA A 21 -4.85 78.63 -7.38
CA ALA A 21 -4.44 78.61 -8.78
C ALA A 21 -3.15 77.81 -8.98
N LEU A 22 -2.18 77.94 -8.06
CA LEU A 22 -0.92 77.19 -8.10
C LEU A 22 -1.14 75.70 -7.85
N LEU A 23 -1.99 75.33 -6.88
CA LEU A 23 -2.36 73.93 -6.64
C LEU A 23 -3.08 73.30 -7.83
N PHE A 24 -3.99 74.05 -8.47
CA PHE A 24 -4.70 73.59 -9.67
C PHE A 24 -3.74 73.40 -10.85
N ALA A 25 -2.79 74.33 -11.04
CA ALA A 25 -1.76 74.21 -12.06
C ALA A 25 -0.87 72.98 -11.84
N VAL A 26 -0.45 72.70 -10.61
CA VAL A 26 0.33 71.50 -10.26
C VAL A 26 -0.46 70.22 -10.57
N GLN A 27 -1.75 70.18 -10.22
CA GLN A 27 -2.60 69.03 -10.47
C GLN A 27 -2.74 68.72 -11.97
N GLU A 28 -2.93 69.73 -12.81
CA GLU A 28 -3.03 69.55 -14.26
C GLU A 28 -1.69 69.16 -14.90
N ILE A 29 -0.57 69.67 -14.39
CA ILE A 29 0.77 69.26 -14.84
C ILE A 29 1.04 67.78 -14.55
N LEU A 30 0.63 67.26 -13.38
CA LEU A 30 0.81 65.84 -13.04
C LEU A 30 0.01 64.93 -13.99
N LYS A 31 -1.25 65.27 -14.29
CA LYS A 31 -2.08 64.51 -15.24
C LYS A 31 -1.48 64.52 -16.65
N LEU A 32 -0.97 65.66 -17.10
CA LEU A 32 -0.31 65.78 -18.40
C LEU A 32 0.98 64.94 -18.45
N ALA A 33 1.75 64.94 -17.35
CA ALA A 33 2.97 64.12 -17.23
C ALA A 33 2.64 62.62 -17.26
N ASP A 34 1.61 62.17 -16.55
CA ASP A 34 1.16 60.77 -16.59
C ASP A 34 0.65 60.38 -18.00
N TRP A 35 -0.12 61.26 -18.65
CA TRP A 35 -0.60 61.02 -20.02
C TRP A 35 0.53 60.96 -21.05
N THR A 36 1.50 61.88 -20.96
CA THR A 36 2.68 61.90 -21.85
C THR A 36 3.61 60.71 -21.58
N ALA A 37 3.82 60.32 -20.32
CA ALA A 37 4.54 59.10 -19.96
C ALA A 37 3.91 57.86 -20.61
N GLY A 38 2.58 57.75 -20.57
CA GLY A 38 1.83 56.71 -21.28
C GLY A 38 1.93 56.77 -22.80
N ARG A 39 1.91 57.97 -23.41
CA ARG A 39 1.95 58.16 -24.87
C ARG A 39 3.34 57.92 -25.49
N PHE A 40 4.40 58.26 -24.76
CA PHE A 40 5.79 58.06 -25.20
C PHE A 40 6.40 56.73 -24.76
N GLY A 41 5.61 55.86 -24.10
CA GLY A 41 6.06 54.54 -23.64
C GLY A 41 7.10 54.60 -22.52
N ILE A 42 7.20 55.73 -21.82
CA ILE A 42 8.03 55.87 -20.63
C ILE A 42 7.24 55.26 -19.49
N GLU A 43 7.28 53.93 -19.35
CA GLU A 43 6.67 53.27 -18.21
C GLU A 43 7.34 53.75 -16.93
N THR A 44 6.61 54.53 -16.13
CA THR A 44 7.07 55.02 -14.84
C THR A 44 7.46 53.81 -13.97
N LYS A 45 8.65 53.83 -13.34
CA LYS A 45 9.21 52.70 -12.54
C LYS A 45 8.22 52.08 -11.54
N TRP A 46 7.24 52.86 -11.07
CA TRP A 46 6.17 52.43 -10.18
C TRP A 46 5.18 51.45 -10.81
N SER A 47 4.69 51.72 -12.02
CA SER A 47 3.75 50.85 -12.75
C SER A 47 4.38 49.51 -13.14
N LEU A 48 5.65 49.54 -13.56
CA LEU A 48 6.45 48.34 -13.83
C LEU A 48 6.58 47.43 -12.59
N LYS A 49 6.81 48.04 -11.42
CA LYS A 49 6.96 47.30 -10.16
C LYS A 49 5.65 46.65 -9.74
N GLU A 50 4.52 47.36 -9.88
CA GLU A 50 3.19 46.81 -9.57
C GLU A 50 2.80 45.67 -10.52
N LYS A 51 3.00 45.83 -11.83
CA LYS A 51 2.80 44.75 -12.81
C LYS A 51 3.68 43.54 -12.52
N SER A 52 4.96 43.75 -12.19
CA SER A 52 5.90 42.68 -11.84
C SER A 52 5.46 41.93 -10.58
N GLN A 53 4.99 42.64 -9.55
CA GLN A 53 4.45 42.03 -8.34
C GLN A 53 3.17 41.22 -8.63
N ALA A 54 2.25 41.75 -9.43
CA ALA A 54 1.03 41.04 -9.83
C ALA A 54 1.35 39.78 -10.64
N GLN A 55 2.32 39.85 -11.57
CA GLN A 55 2.79 38.69 -12.33
C GLN A 55 3.43 37.65 -11.42
N MET A 56 4.28 38.07 -10.48
CA MET A 56 4.88 37.16 -9.50
C MET A 56 3.82 36.46 -8.65
N LEU A 57 2.80 37.19 -8.19
CA LEU A 57 1.68 36.61 -7.43
C LEU A 57 0.90 35.58 -8.27
N THR A 58 0.68 35.90 -9.55
CA THR A 58 -0.02 35.02 -10.49
C THR A 58 0.77 33.74 -10.78
N GLU A 59 2.10 33.84 -10.92
CA GLU A 59 2.96 32.67 -11.09
C GLU A 59 3.00 31.79 -9.84
N HIS A 60 3.01 32.40 -8.65
CA HIS A 60 2.85 31.65 -7.40
C HIS A 60 1.51 30.93 -7.33
N ASP A 61 0.41 31.57 -7.75
CA ASP A 61 -0.92 30.94 -7.78
C ASP A 61 -0.98 29.75 -8.77
N LYS A 62 -0.41 29.91 -9.97
CA LYS A 62 -0.26 28.80 -10.93
C LYS A 62 0.57 27.65 -10.36
N MET A 63 1.65 27.96 -9.64
CA MET A 63 2.48 26.93 -9.01
C MET A 63 1.71 26.20 -7.90
N LEU A 64 0.96 26.93 -7.06
CA LEU A 64 0.15 26.34 -5.98
C LEU A 64 -0.98 25.46 -6.54
N THR A 65 -1.66 25.91 -7.59
CA THR A 65 -2.68 25.09 -8.27
C THR A 65 -2.07 23.86 -8.94
N GLY A 66 -0.87 23.99 -9.54
CA GLY A 66 -0.09 22.87 -10.05
C GLY A 66 0.27 21.84 -8.97
N ILE A 67 0.74 22.31 -7.81
CA ILE A 67 1.04 21.44 -6.67
C ILE A 67 -0.23 20.77 -6.14
N SER A 68 -1.32 21.52 -5.98
CA SER A 68 -2.60 20.99 -5.50
C SER A 68 -3.15 19.90 -6.41
N SER A 69 -3.11 20.11 -7.74
CA SER A 69 -3.54 19.11 -8.72
C SER A 69 -2.63 17.89 -8.73
N GLY A 70 -1.31 18.07 -8.57
CA GLY A 70 -0.35 16.98 -8.39
C GLY A 70 -0.66 16.15 -7.15
N LEU A 71 -0.90 16.79 -6.01
CA LEU A 71 -1.28 16.13 -4.76
C LEU A 71 -2.57 15.33 -4.92
N GLN A 72 -3.59 15.90 -5.56
CA GLN A 72 -4.84 15.19 -5.82
C GLN A 72 -4.61 13.93 -6.67
N LYS A 73 -3.84 14.03 -7.75
CA LYS A 73 -3.52 12.87 -8.60
C LYS A 73 -2.75 11.79 -7.82
N THR A 74 -1.76 12.18 -7.02
CA THR A 74 -1.04 11.21 -6.18
C THR A 74 -1.95 10.52 -5.17
N ASN A 75 -2.92 11.24 -4.61
CA ASN A 75 -3.89 10.68 -3.67
C ASN A 75 -4.83 9.68 -4.36
N GLU A 76 -5.27 9.98 -5.58
CA GLU A 76 -6.06 9.05 -6.41
C GLU A 76 -5.28 7.77 -6.75
N GLU A 77 -4.00 7.91 -7.13
CA GLU A 77 -3.10 6.78 -7.37
C GLU A 77 -2.89 5.92 -6.12
N ILE A 78 -2.67 6.55 -4.95
CA ILE A 78 -2.56 5.85 -3.66
C ILE A 78 -3.84 5.10 -3.33
N ASN A 79 -5.02 5.70 -3.54
CA ASN A 79 -6.29 5.04 -3.30
C ASN A 79 -6.49 3.83 -4.23
N CYS A 80 -6.16 3.98 -5.51
CA CYS A 80 -6.21 2.88 -6.48
C CYS A 80 -5.27 1.73 -6.10
N LEU A 81 -4.02 2.05 -5.72
CA LEU A 81 -3.05 1.07 -5.23
C LEU A 81 -3.53 0.37 -3.96
N THR A 82 -4.13 1.11 -3.04
CA THR A 82 -4.68 0.55 -1.80
C THR A 82 -5.79 -0.46 -2.08
N SER A 83 -6.70 -0.15 -3.02
CA SER A 83 -7.75 -1.08 -3.45
C SER A 83 -7.16 -2.35 -4.07
N ARG A 84 -6.19 -2.22 -4.98
CA ARG A 84 -5.51 -3.37 -5.61
C ARG A 84 -4.75 -4.23 -4.58
N MET A 85 -4.11 -3.61 -3.59
CA MET A 85 -3.43 -4.32 -2.50
C MET A 85 -4.40 -5.14 -1.66
N LYS A 86 -5.62 -4.65 -1.43
CA LYS A 86 -6.66 -5.40 -0.74
C LYS A 86 -7.10 -6.63 -1.54
N GLU A 87 -7.37 -6.45 -2.83
CA GLU A 87 -7.73 -7.56 -3.73
C GLU A 87 -6.62 -8.64 -3.80
N LEU A 88 -5.35 -8.21 -3.90
CA LEU A 88 -4.21 -9.13 -3.89
C LEU A 88 -4.12 -9.93 -2.59
N ARG A 89 -4.35 -9.29 -1.45
CA ARG A 89 -4.38 -9.97 -0.14
C ARG A 89 -5.48 -11.04 -0.11
N GLU A 90 -6.68 -10.72 -0.56
CA GLU A 90 -7.79 -11.67 -0.60
C GLU A 90 -7.49 -12.87 -1.52
N LEU A 91 -6.85 -12.63 -2.67
CA LEU A 91 -6.41 -13.70 -3.58
C LEU A 91 -5.33 -14.60 -2.96
N ILE A 92 -4.35 -14.01 -2.27
CA ILE A 92 -3.31 -14.77 -1.57
C ILE A 92 -3.93 -15.63 -0.49
N GLU A 93 -4.81 -15.07 0.35
CA GLU A 93 -5.47 -15.82 1.43
C GLU A 93 -6.30 -16.98 0.91
N LYS A 94 -7.01 -16.78 -0.20
CA LYS A 94 -7.77 -17.84 -0.86
C LYS A 94 -6.86 -18.93 -1.44
N ASN A 95 -5.79 -18.55 -2.14
CA ASN A 95 -4.85 -19.51 -2.71
C ASN A 95 -4.15 -20.33 -1.63
N ASP A 96 -3.74 -19.67 -0.55
CA ASP A 96 -3.14 -20.32 0.62
C ASP A 96 -4.10 -21.33 1.28
N HIS A 97 -5.38 -20.96 1.39
CA HIS A 97 -6.40 -21.86 1.91
C HIS A 97 -6.59 -23.09 1.00
N GLU A 98 -6.72 -22.88 -0.30
CA GLU A 98 -6.87 -23.96 -1.29
C GLU A 98 -5.65 -24.88 -1.32
N ASN A 99 -4.43 -24.33 -1.28
CA ASN A 99 -3.19 -25.11 -1.20
C ASN A 99 -3.12 -25.94 0.08
N ARG A 100 -3.49 -25.37 1.24
CA ARG A 100 -3.53 -26.13 2.51
C ARG A 100 -4.50 -27.31 2.42
N LEU A 101 -5.71 -27.08 1.90
CA LEU A 101 -6.69 -28.16 1.71
C LEU A 101 -6.19 -29.23 0.76
N PHE A 102 -5.57 -28.83 -0.35
CA PHE A 102 -5.00 -29.75 -1.32
C PHE A 102 -3.88 -30.61 -0.72
N HIS A 103 -2.97 -30.02 0.05
CA HIS A 103 -1.90 -30.76 0.73
C HIS A 103 -2.45 -31.74 1.76
N LEU A 104 -3.47 -31.36 2.53
CA LEU A 104 -4.13 -32.26 3.48
C LEU A 104 -4.79 -33.45 2.78
N GLU A 105 -5.46 -33.21 1.65
CA GLU A 105 -6.10 -34.29 0.88
C GLU A 105 -5.07 -35.24 0.27
N ILE A 106 -3.95 -34.72 -0.24
CA ILE A 106 -2.84 -35.55 -0.73
C ILE A 106 -2.23 -36.36 0.40
N GLN A 107 -1.98 -35.76 1.58
CA GLN A 107 -1.43 -36.49 2.72
C GLN A 107 -2.36 -37.61 3.15
N ARG A 108 -3.67 -37.33 3.31
CA ARG A 108 -4.66 -38.34 3.68
C ARG A 108 -4.70 -39.50 2.69
N LYS A 109 -4.64 -39.21 1.38
CA LYS A 109 -4.59 -40.23 0.33
C LYS A 109 -3.29 -41.04 0.38
N ASN A 110 -2.16 -40.37 0.57
CA ASN A 110 -0.86 -41.04 0.69
C ASN A 110 -0.81 -41.94 1.92
N ASP A 111 -1.31 -41.48 3.07
CA ASP A 111 -1.40 -42.30 4.29
C ASP A 111 -2.32 -43.49 4.08
N ALA A 112 -3.47 -43.31 3.42
CA ALA A 112 -4.39 -44.40 3.11
C ALA A 112 -3.75 -45.44 2.18
N ASN A 113 -3.08 -44.99 1.12
CA ASN A 113 -2.35 -45.87 0.21
C ASN A 113 -1.22 -46.60 0.94
N LYS A 114 -0.45 -45.87 1.78
CA LYS A 114 0.67 -46.45 2.51
C LYS A 114 0.23 -47.48 3.53
N ARG A 115 -0.87 -47.23 4.25
CA ARG A 115 -1.52 -48.23 5.10
C ARG A 115 -1.91 -49.48 4.32
N ALA A 116 -2.48 -49.33 3.12
CA ALA A 116 -2.87 -50.48 2.30
C ALA A 116 -1.66 -51.30 1.82
N GLU A 117 -0.60 -50.64 1.36
CA GLU A 117 0.67 -51.28 0.99
C GLU A 117 1.30 -52.03 2.16
N LEU A 118 1.41 -51.38 3.32
CA LEU A 118 1.98 -51.98 4.53
C LEU A 118 1.14 -53.17 4.99
N LYS A 119 -0.19 -53.05 4.97
CA LYS A 119 -1.11 -54.14 5.31
C LYS A 119 -0.94 -55.34 4.38
N ASP A 120 -0.76 -55.14 3.08
CA ASP A 120 -0.50 -56.23 2.14
C ASP A 120 0.87 -56.87 2.39
N ARG A 121 1.93 -56.07 2.59
CA ARG A 121 3.27 -56.59 2.91
C ARG A 121 3.31 -57.39 4.21
N ILE A 122 2.69 -56.88 5.28
CA ILE A 122 2.54 -57.60 6.55
C ILE A 122 1.79 -58.91 6.32
N GLY A 123 0.70 -58.89 5.52
CA GLY A 123 -0.04 -60.09 5.15
C GLY A 123 0.80 -61.11 4.37
N GLN A 124 1.67 -60.66 3.46
CA GLN A 124 2.60 -61.52 2.72
C GLN A 124 3.63 -62.17 3.65
N SER A 125 4.32 -61.38 4.48
CA SER A 125 5.27 -61.89 5.47
C SER A 125 4.59 -62.87 6.44
N TYR A 126 3.41 -62.52 6.94
CA TYR A 126 2.65 -63.39 7.84
C TYR A 126 2.31 -64.73 7.17
N ARG A 127 1.85 -64.75 5.90
CA ARG A 127 1.56 -66.02 5.19
C ARG A 127 2.78 -66.94 5.09
N TYR A 128 3.95 -66.36 4.82
CA TYR A 128 5.20 -67.10 4.71
C TYR A 128 5.60 -67.73 6.05
N TYR A 129 5.73 -66.92 7.10
CA TYR A 129 6.17 -67.40 8.41
C TYR A 129 5.10 -68.20 9.16
N HIS A 130 3.82 -67.96 8.92
CA HIS A 130 2.75 -68.79 9.50
C HIS A 130 2.83 -70.25 9.03
N THR A 131 3.33 -70.48 7.81
CA THR A 131 3.52 -71.83 7.26
C THR A 131 4.71 -72.54 7.89
N LEU A 132 5.81 -71.80 8.13
CA LEU A 132 7.04 -72.34 8.68
C LEU A 132 6.98 -72.44 10.22
N LYS A 133 6.31 -71.50 10.88
CA LYS A 133 6.27 -71.27 12.34
C LYS A 133 7.64 -71.02 12.99
N GLU A 134 8.61 -70.64 12.17
CA GLU A 134 9.97 -70.31 12.58
C GLU A 134 10.43 -69.08 11.79
N TRP A 135 11.25 -68.24 12.42
CA TRP A 135 11.84 -67.05 11.81
C TRP A 135 13.14 -66.66 12.52
N ASN A 136 14.04 -66.01 11.79
CA ASN A 136 15.29 -65.52 12.36
C ASN A 136 15.10 -64.16 13.06
N ARG A 137 16.13 -63.72 13.81
CA ARG A 137 16.07 -62.45 14.55
C ARG A 137 15.85 -61.22 13.66
N MET A 138 16.45 -61.20 12.46
CA MET A 138 16.31 -60.08 11.53
C MET A 138 14.91 -60.00 10.91
N GLU A 139 14.31 -61.15 10.60
CA GLU A 139 12.97 -61.25 10.04
C GLU A 139 11.91 -60.82 11.06
N LYS A 140 12.11 -61.20 12.32
CA LYS A 140 11.30 -60.73 13.44
C LYS A 140 11.34 -59.21 13.54
N GLU A 141 12.54 -58.61 13.59
CA GLU A 141 12.71 -57.15 13.66
C GLU A 141 12.06 -56.44 12.48
N ALA A 142 12.34 -56.90 11.25
CA ALA A 142 11.77 -56.33 10.03
C ALA A 142 10.23 -56.41 10.02
N PHE A 143 9.64 -57.48 10.54
CA PHE A 143 8.19 -57.61 10.65
C PHE A 143 7.60 -56.60 11.64
N TYR A 144 8.21 -56.44 12.82
CA TYR A 144 7.74 -55.46 13.81
C TYR A 144 7.94 -54.01 13.36
N ASP A 145 9.00 -53.72 12.61
CA ASP A 145 9.19 -52.41 11.99
C ASP A 145 8.08 -52.08 10.98
N LEU A 146 7.66 -53.06 10.17
CA LEU A 146 6.52 -52.88 9.26
C LEU A 146 5.22 -52.62 10.00
N VAL A 147 5.00 -53.31 11.13
CA VAL A 147 3.82 -53.11 11.98
C VAL A 147 3.85 -51.71 12.62
N LYS A 148 5.01 -51.26 13.09
CA LYS A 148 5.18 -49.93 13.66
C LYS A 148 4.92 -48.82 12.64
N ASP A 149 5.46 -48.95 11.42
CA ASP A 149 5.17 -48.02 10.32
C ASP A 149 3.68 -48.01 9.98
N TYR A 150 3.03 -49.17 10.03
CA TYR A 150 1.59 -49.28 9.81
C TYR A 150 0.77 -48.54 10.87
N GLU A 151 1.13 -48.66 12.15
CA GLU A 151 0.53 -47.90 13.26
C GLU A 151 0.74 -46.38 13.09
N LEU A 152 1.95 -45.95 12.72
CA LEU A 152 2.28 -44.53 12.49
C LEU A 152 1.41 -43.88 11.42
N HIS A 153 1.01 -44.64 10.40
CA HIS A 153 0.08 -44.16 9.37
C HIS A 153 -1.41 -44.31 9.76
N GLY A 154 -1.74 -44.64 11.02
CA GLY A 154 -3.11 -44.76 11.54
C GLY A 154 -3.72 -46.16 11.42
N GLY A 155 -2.89 -47.20 11.45
CA GLY A 155 -3.27 -48.61 11.28
C GLY A 155 -3.68 -49.36 12.55
N GLU A 156 -4.33 -48.72 13.52
CA GLU A 156 -4.50 -49.34 14.86
C GLU A 156 -5.50 -50.52 14.92
N ASN A 157 -6.47 -50.61 13.99
CA ASN A 157 -7.58 -51.58 14.08
C ASN A 157 -7.70 -52.46 12.81
N SER A 158 -6.92 -53.54 12.75
CA SER A 158 -6.89 -54.44 11.59
C SER A 158 -6.46 -55.85 11.98
N PHE A 159 -6.61 -56.82 11.06
CA PHE A 159 -6.18 -58.21 11.22
C PHE A 159 -4.69 -58.34 11.63
N VAL A 160 -3.89 -57.30 11.37
CA VAL A 160 -2.50 -57.18 11.80
C VAL A 160 -2.38 -57.31 13.32
N HIS A 161 -3.12 -56.52 14.09
CA HIS A 161 -3.07 -56.55 15.56
C HIS A 161 -3.97 -57.63 16.17
N GLU A 162 -5.04 -58.01 15.48
CA GLU A 162 -5.96 -59.05 15.96
C GLU A 162 -5.39 -60.46 15.79
N LYS A 163 -4.64 -60.71 14.70
CA LYS A 163 -4.21 -62.05 14.32
C LYS A 163 -2.70 -62.15 14.08
N CYS A 164 -2.13 -61.30 13.24
CA CYS A 164 -0.74 -61.46 12.82
C CYS A 164 0.25 -61.25 13.98
N VAL A 165 0.11 -60.17 14.75
CA VAL A 165 0.99 -59.86 15.88
C VAL A 165 0.87 -60.92 17.00
N PRO A 166 -0.33 -61.28 17.49
CA PRO A 166 -0.49 -62.31 18.53
C PRO A 166 0.08 -63.67 18.13
N GLU A 167 -0.19 -64.14 16.91
CA GLU A 167 0.32 -65.44 16.46
C GLU A 167 1.84 -65.44 16.25
N SER A 168 2.42 -64.30 15.88
CA SER A 168 3.87 -64.19 15.68
C SER A 168 4.68 -64.45 16.95
N TYR A 169 4.10 -64.25 18.14
CA TYR A 169 4.74 -64.58 19.42
C TYR A 169 4.88 -66.10 19.65
N THR A 170 4.14 -66.91 18.90
CA THR A 170 4.16 -68.38 19.03
C THR A 170 5.21 -69.05 18.16
N TRP A 171 5.92 -68.29 17.32
CA TRP A 171 6.90 -68.83 16.36
C TRP A 171 8.28 -68.98 16.99
N GLU A 172 8.96 -70.06 16.66
CA GLU A 172 10.27 -70.39 17.19
C GLU A 172 11.35 -69.52 16.55
N LEU A 173 12.30 -69.07 17.37
CA LEU A 173 13.47 -68.33 16.90
C LEU A 173 14.57 -69.33 16.54
N THR A 174 14.75 -69.54 15.25
CA THR A 174 15.89 -70.28 14.69
C THR A 174 17.01 -69.28 14.44
N ASP A 175 18.05 -69.36 15.27
CA ASP A 175 19.28 -68.55 15.12
C ASP A 175 20.29 -69.27 14.21
#